data_AF-A0A497HP15-F1
#
_entry.id   AF-A0A497HP15-F1
#
_cell.length_a   1.000
_cell.length_b   1.000
_cell.length_c   1.000
_cell.angle_alpha   90.00
_cell.angle_beta   90.00
_cell.angle_gamma   90.00
#
_symmetry.space_group_name_H-M   'P 1'
#
loop_
_entity.id
_entity.type
_entity.pdbx_description
1 polymer ?
#
loop_
_entity_poly.entity_id
_entity_poly.type
_entity_poly.pdbx_seq_one_letter_code
_entity_poly.pdbx_strand_id
1 'polypeptide(L)'
;RGRAIKYIKREGVRGLCVVDEDPYSGYPVDRILEGFREVTGDEERKLRVRRFVKDDKVVLVLQPNLEGWVLRAARLCGVSLEKFNLPNDESALHSVINNNLKNFKRFLSELSECNNLITLKNILTGGLE
;
A
#
# COMPACT_ATOMS: atom_id res chain seq x y z
N ARG A 1 12.56 3.48 10.08
CA ARG A 1 11.37 3.09 9.26
C ARG A 1 11.35 1.57 9.10
N GLY A 2 10.23 0.95 8.72
CA GLY A 2 10.13 -0.52 8.57
C GLY A 2 9.75 -1.32 9.83
N ARG A 3 9.04 -0.72 10.80
CA ARG A 3 8.56 -1.43 12.00
C ARG A 3 7.66 -2.62 11.66
N ALA A 4 6.82 -2.49 10.63
CA ALA A 4 5.98 -3.58 10.14
C ALA A 4 6.81 -4.78 9.65
N ILE A 5 7.86 -4.54 8.87
CA ILE A 5 8.76 -5.61 8.38
C ILE A 5 9.55 -6.24 9.52
N LYS A 6 10.07 -5.44 10.46
CA LYS A 6 10.75 -5.97 11.66
C LYS A 6 9.81 -6.83 12.51
N TYR A 7 8.53 -6.47 12.58
CA TYR A 7 7.53 -7.24 13.31
C TYR A 7 7.19 -8.56 12.60
N ILE A 8 6.89 -8.52 11.30
CA ILE A 8 6.54 -9.73 10.53
C ILE A 8 7.72 -10.71 10.42
N LYS A 9 8.98 -10.22 10.46
CA LYS A 9 10.17 -11.08 10.45
C LYS A 9 10.39 -11.86 11.77
N ARG A 10 9.69 -11.54 12.86
CA ARG A 10 9.83 -12.28 14.14
C ARG A 10 9.36 -13.73 13.99
N GLU A 11 10.01 -14.63 14.71
CA GLU A 11 9.57 -16.03 14.79
C GLU A 11 8.20 -16.13 15.45
N GLY A 12 7.40 -17.11 15.00
CA GLY A 12 6.03 -17.34 15.49
C GLY A 12 4.99 -16.33 14.99
N VAL A 13 5.39 -15.23 14.35
CA VAL A 13 4.45 -14.29 13.72
C VAL A 13 4.02 -14.82 12.37
N ARG A 14 2.74 -15.12 12.21
CA ARG A 14 2.10 -15.34 10.91
C ARG A 14 1.26 -14.12 10.57
N GLY A 15 1.17 -13.83 9.28
CA GLY A 15 0.26 -12.80 8.80
C GLY A 15 0.85 -11.96 7.70
N LEU A 16 0.31 -10.77 7.64
CA LEU A 16 0.28 -9.94 6.45
C LEU A 16 0.60 -8.52 6.87
N CYS A 17 1.53 -7.87 6.17
CA CYS A 17 1.77 -6.46 6.37
C CYS A 17 1.80 -5.70 5.06
N VAL A 18 1.33 -4.46 5.11
CA VAL A 18 1.40 -3.51 3.99
C VAL A 18 2.52 -2.52 4.28
N VAL A 19 3.35 -2.27 3.27
CA VAL A 19 4.41 -1.27 3.30
C VAL A 19 4.37 -0.45 2.02
N ASP A 20 4.75 0.81 2.11
CA ASP A 20 5.08 1.64 0.96
C ASP A 20 6.58 1.57 0.64
N GLU A 21 6.94 1.76 -0.62
CA GLU A 21 8.33 1.76 -1.06
C GLU A 21 9.08 3.04 -0.64
N ASP A 22 8.39 4.18 -0.67
CA ASP A 22 8.91 5.54 -0.46
C ASP A 22 10.33 5.72 -1.05
N PRO A 23 10.44 6.11 -2.34
CA PRO A 23 11.73 6.28 -3.01
C PRO A 23 12.61 7.36 -2.35
N TYR A 24 12.04 8.24 -1.52
CA TYR A 24 12.77 9.29 -0.80
C TYR A 24 13.23 8.85 0.59
N SER A 25 12.94 7.62 1.01
CA SER A 25 13.28 7.10 2.34
C SER A 25 14.79 6.90 2.56
N GLY A 26 15.60 7.00 1.50
CA GLY A 26 17.05 6.82 1.54
C GLY A 26 17.51 5.39 1.86
N TYR A 27 16.58 4.43 1.94
CA TYR A 27 16.85 3.02 2.20
C TYR A 27 16.28 2.16 1.07
N PRO A 28 17.08 1.29 0.42
CA PRO A 28 16.58 0.43 -0.64
C PRO A 28 15.59 -0.59 -0.05
N VAL A 29 14.36 -0.59 -0.57
CA VAL A 29 13.28 -1.50 -0.13
C VAL A 29 13.72 -2.95 -0.19
N ASP A 30 14.55 -3.31 -1.18
CA ASP A 30 15.04 -4.67 -1.36
C ASP A 30 15.92 -5.16 -0.21
N ARG A 31 16.63 -4.28 0.49
CA ARG A 31 17.36 -4.66 1.71
C ARG A 31 16.42 -4.94 2.88
N ILE A 32 15.35 -4.16 3.00
CA ILE A 32 14.35 -4.37 4.06
C ILE A 32 13.59 -5.67 3.81
N LEU A 33 13.29 -5.95 2.55
CA LEU A 33 12.55 -7.11 2.07
C LEU A 33 13.45 -8.32 1.73
N GLU A 34 14.71 -8.31 2.17
CA GLU A 34 15.59 -9.47 2.02
C GLU A 34 14.93 -10.72 2.64
N GLY A 35 14.87 -11.79 1.85
CA GLY A 35 14.20 -13.05 2.19
C GLY A 35 12.73 -13.15 1.75
N PHE A 36 12.13 -12.07 1.25
CA PHE A 36 10.82 -12.10 0.60
C PHE A 36 11.00 -12.24 -0.92
N ARG A 37 10.34 -13.23 -1.51
CA ARG A 37 10.27 -13.38 -2.97
C ARG A 37 9.00 -12.75 -3.50
N GLU A 38 9.12 -12.03 -4.60
CA GLU A 38 7.95 -11.54 -5.33
C GLU A 38 7.17 -12.74 -5.87
N VAL A 39 5.87 -12.78 -5.55
CA VAL A 39 4.95 -13.85 -5.95
C VAL A 39 4.11 -13.38 -7.12
N THR A 40 3.62 -12.15 -7.06
CA THR A 40 2.84 -11.52 -8.10
C THR A 40 2.95 -10.01 -7.99
N GLY A 41 2.67 -9.31 -9.08
CA GLY A 41 2.66 -7.86 -9.15
C GLY A 41 1.60 -7.39 -10.14
N ASP A 42 1.06 -6.21 -9.87
CA ASP A 42 0.14 -5.50 -10.73
C ASP A 42 0.75 -4.14 -11.06
N GLU A 43 1.31 -4.02 -12.26
CA GLU A 43 1.98 -2.81 -12.72
C GLU A 43 0.99 -1.67 -13.01
N GLU A 44 -0.25 -1.98 -13.37
CA GLU A 44 -1.31 -0.98 -13.59
C GLU A 44 -1.72 -0.34 -12.26
N ARG A 45 -1.90 -1.19 -11.24
CA ARG A 45 -2.27 -0.78 -9.88
C ARG A 45 -1.08 -0.40 -9.01
N LYS A 46 0.15 -0.58 -9.49
CA LYS A 46 1.41 -0.34 -8.77
C LYS A 46 1.45 -1.03 -7.40
N LEU A 47 1.07 -2.31 -7.41
CA LEU A 47 1.06 -3.20 -6.26
C LEU A 47 2.03 -4.35 -6.49
N ARG A 48 2.83 -4.70 -5.48
CA ARG A 48 3.64 -5.92 -5.50
C ARG A 48 3.32 -6.77 -4.28
N VAL A 49 3.22 -8.07 -4.48
CA VAL A 49 3.02 -9.05 -3.41
C VAL A 49 4.29 -9.85 -3.27
N ARG A 50 4.92 -9.78 -2.10
CA ARG A 50 6.10 -10.58 -1.78
C ARG A 50 5.79 -11.52 -0.61
N ARG A 51 6.23 -12.77 -0.68
CA ARG A 51 6.04 -13.78 0.37
C ARG A 51 7.38 -14.23 0.93
N PHE A 52 7.44 -14.44 2.24
CA PHE A 52 8.65 -14.95 2.87
C PHE A 52 8.82 -16.42 2.50
N VAL A 53 10.04 -16.82 2.13
CA VAL A 53 10.28 -18.17 1.60
C VAL A 53 10.11 -19.25 2.68
N LYS A 54 10.34 -18.92 3.95
CA LYS A 54 10.37 -19.88 5.06
C LYS A 54 9.05 -20.02 5.83
N ASP A 55 8.13 -19.06 5.70
CA ASP A 55 6.91 -18.98 6.49
C ASP A 55 5.75 -18.45 5.66
N ASP A 56 4.52 -18.66 6.10
CA ASP A 56 3.31 -18.10 5.50
C ASP A 56 3.12 -16.60 5.80
N LYS A 57 4.19 -15.82 5.58
CA LYS A 57 4.25 -14.37 5.81
C LYS A 57 4.16 -13.64 4.48
N VAL A 58 3.23 -12.71 4.36
CA VAL A 58 2.98 -11.96 3.13
C VAL A 58 3.23 -10.48 3.37
N VAL A 59 3.91 -9.84 2.43
CA VAL A 59 4.19 -8.40 2.40
C VAL A 59 3.60 -7.84 1.12
N LEU A 60 2.67 -6.91 1.27
CA LEU A 60 2.19 -6.07 0.18
C LEU A 60 3.02 -4.80 0.13
N VAL A 61 3.55 -4.49 -1.05
CA VAL A 61 4.35 -3.30 -1.30
C VAL A 61 3.56 -2.37 -2.22
N LEU A 62 3.26 -1.17 -1.74
CA LEU A 62 2.63 -0.09 -2.50
C LEU A 62 3.71 0.75 -3.18
N GLN A 63 3.53 1.07 -4.47
CA GLN A 63 4.45 1.92 -5.22
C GLN A 63 3.77 3.19 -5.78
N PRO A 64 4.48 4.33 -5.84
CA PRO A 64 5.81 4.57 -5.26
C PRO A 64 5.78 4.82 -3.74
N ASN A 65 4.75 5.49 -3.24
CA ASN A 65 4.46 5.75 -1.84
C ASN A 65 2.95 5.59 -1.63
N LEU A 66 2.45 5.73 -0.40
CA LEU A 66 1.02 5.63 -0.12
C LEU A 66 0.23 6.68 -0.91
N GLU A 67 0.71 7.91 -0.94
CA GLU A 67 0.07 9.07 -1.57
C GLU A 67 -0.10 8.88 -3.07
N GLY A 68 0.97 8.58 -3.78
CA GLY A 68 1.00 8.31 -5.21
C GLY A 68 0.21 7.06 -5.59
N TRP A 69 0.25 6.02 -4.76
CA TRP A 69 -0.60 4.85 -4.94
C TRP A 69 -2.09 5.22 -4.84
N VAL A 70 -2.46 6.00 -3.83
CA VAL A 70 -3.84 6.46 -3.63
C VAL A 70 -4.30 7.37 -4.77
N LEU A 71 -3.49 8.32 -5.23
CA LEU A 71 -3.81 9.19 -6.36
C LEU A 71 -4.06 8.38 -7.64
N ARG A 72 -3.23 7.35 -7.88
CA ARG A 72 -3.42 6.43 -9.01
C ARG A 72 -4.70 5.64 -8.87
N ALA A 73 -4.96 5.08 -7.69
CA ALA A 73 -6.19 4.33 -7.44
C ALA A 73 -7.42 5.23 -7.67
N ALA A 74 -7.39 6.48 -7.22
CA ALA A 74 -8.45 7.47 -7.45
C ALA A 74 -8.70 7.70 -8.95
N ARG A 75 -7.64 7.88 -9.74
CA ARG A 75 -7.72 8.07 -11.20
C ARG A 75 -8.33 6.86 -11.91
N LEU A 76 -7.88 5.66 -11.56
CA LEU A 76 -8.42 4.41 -12.12
C LEU A 76 -9.89 4.20 -11.76
N CYS A 77 -10.31 4.67 -10.60
CA CYS A 77 -11.68 4.58 -10.11
C CYS A 77 -12.58 5.75 -10.53
N GLY A 78 -12.04 6.76 -11.22
CA GLY A 78 -12.79 7.98 -11.55
C GLY A 78 -13.21 8.82 -10.34
N VAL A 79 -12.60 8.60 -9.17
CA VAL A 79 -12.89 9.35 -7.93
C VAL A 79 -12.04 10.61 -7.89
N SER A 80 -12.68 11.78 -7.90
CA SER A 80 -11.96 13.06 -7.75
C SER A 80 -11.69 13.35 -6.27
N LEU A 81 -10.42 13.64 -5.96
CA LEU A 81 -9.98 14.07 -4.63
C LEU A 81 -10.55 15.44 -4.24
N GLU A 82 -10.88 16.28 -5.21
CA GLU A 82 -11.45 17.61 -4.99
C GLU A 82 -12.82 17.53 -4.30
N LYS A 83 -13.60 16.46 -4.55
CA LYS A 83 -14.87 16.18 -3.84
C LYS A 83 -14.68 16.12 -2.32
N PHE A 84 -13.48 15.82 -1.86
CA PHE A 84 -13.12 15.66 -0.46
C PHE A 84 -12.25 16.81 0.07
N ASN A 85 -12.07 17.90 -0.69
CA ASN A 85 -11.10 18.95 -0.39
C ASN A 85 -9.68 18.38 -0.21
N LEU A 86 -9.31 17.38 -1.01
CA LEU A 86 -7.97 16.81 -1.01
C LEU A 86 -7.20 17.26 -2.27
N PRO A 87 -5.90 17.58 -2.14
CA PRO A 87 -5.08 17.95 -3.27
C PRO A 87 -4.77 16.73 -4.16
N ASN A 88 -4.56 16.98 -5.45
CA ASN A 88 -4.21 15.96 -6.45
C ASN A 88 -2.70 15.78 -6.66
N ASP A 89 -1.89 16.38 -5.78
CA ASP A 89 -0.43 16.34 -5.76
C ASP A 89 0.07 15.50 -4.58
N GLU A 90 1.11 14.68 -4.78
CA GLU A 90 1.63 13.76 -3.77
C GLU A 90 2.17 14.48 -2.53
N SER A 91 2.91 15.57 -2.71
CA SER A 91 3.54 16.33 -1.62
C SER A 91 2.49 17.07 -0.79
N ALA A 92 1.53 17.70 -1.46
CA ALA A 92 0.41 18.35 -0.81
C ALA A 92 -0.47 17.32 -0.08
N LEU A 93 -0.71 16.14 -0.68
CA LEU A 93 -1.49 15.08 -0.06
C LEU A 93 -0.81 14.54 1.19
N HIS A 94 0.51 14.35 1.17
CA HIS A 94 1.29 13.95 2.35
C HIS A 94 1.10 14.93 3.51
N SER A 95 1.14 16.23 3.23
CA SER A 95 0.91 17.28 4.23
C SER A 95 -0.52 17.23 4.78
N VAL A 96 -1.52 16.99 3.93
CA VAL A 96 -2.93 16.92 4.35
C VAL A 96 -3.22 15.67 5.17
N ILE A 97 -2.69 14.51 4.77
CA ILE A 97 -2.85 13.24 5.52
C ILE A 97 -2.26 13.36 6.92
N ASN A 98 -1.07 13.97 7.05
CA ASN A 98 -0.42 14.18 8.35
C ASN A 98 -1.16 15.18 9.24
N ASN A 99 -1.86 16.17 8.67
CA ASN A 99 -2.57 17.20 9.43
C ASN A 99 -4.04 16.86 9.73
N ASN A 100 -4.75 16.20 8.80
CA ASN A 100 -6.18 15.91 8.94
C ASN A 100 -6.62 14.65 8.18
N LEU A 101 -6.73 13.55 8.93
CA LEU A 101 -7.20 12.26 8.42
C LEU A 101 -8.71 12.19 8.12
N LYS A 102 -9.53 13.17 8.52
CA LYS A 102 -10.99 13.08 8.41
C LYS A 102 -11.45 13.02 6.95
N ASN A 103 -10.95 13.93 6.13
CA ASN A 103 -11.28 13.98 4.70
C ASN A 103 -10.67 12.79 3.96
N PHE A 104 -9.46 12.40 4.34
CA PHE A 104 -8.79 11.23 3.78
C PHE A 104 -9.56 9.93 4.04
N LYS A 105 -10.10 9.74 5.25
CA LYS A 105 -10.95 8.57 5.57
C LYS A 105 -12.23 8.53 4.73
N ARG A 106 -12.88 9.67 4.51
CA ARG A 106 -14.08 9.76 3.64
C ARG A 106 -13.74 9.38 2.21
N PHE A 107 -12.63 9.92 1.70
CA PHE A 107 -12.10 9.57 0.38
C PHE A 107 -11.79 8.07 0.27
N LEU A 108 -11.12 7.48 1.26
CA LEU A 108 -10.83 6.04 1.27
C LEU A 108 -12.10 5.18 1.31
N SER A 109 -13.16 5.66 1.98
CA SER A 109 -14.45 4.96 2.00
C SER A 109 -15.06 4.87 0.61
N GLU A 110 -15.11 5.96 -0.16
CA GLU A 110 -15.60 5.94 -1.54
C GLU A 110 -14.66 5.14 -2.46
N LEU A 111 -13.34 5.27 -2.27
CA LEU A 111 -12.36 4.49 -3.02
C LEU A 111 -12.50 2.98 -2.76
N SER A 112 -12.92 2.58 -1.54
CA SER A 112 -13.04 1.17 -1.14
C SER A 112 -14.15 0.42 -1.86
N GLU A 113 -15.09 1.14 -2.46
CA GLU A 113 -16.14 0.56 -3.30
C GLU A 113 -15.62 0.24 -4.71
N CYS A 114 -14.40 0.66 -5.04
CA CYS A 114 -13.78 0.41 -6.33
C CYS A 114 -12.84 -0.82 -6.32
N ASN A 115 -12.74 -1.48 -7.48
CA ASN A 115 -12.00 -2.72 -7.70
C ASN A 115 -10.53 -2.72 -7.23
N ASN A 116 -9.87 -1.57 -7.13
CA ASN A 116 -8.46 -1.49 -6.69
C ASN A 116 -8.28 -1.82 -5.21
N LEU A 117 -9.13 -1.28 -4.34
CA LEU A 117 -9.11 -1.61 -2.92
C LEU A 117 -9.74 -2.98 -2.65
N ILE A 118 -10.66 -3.43 -3.51
CA ILE A 118 -11.17 -4.80 -3.50
C ILE A 118 -10.05 -5.79 -3.85
N THR A 119 -9.21 -5.51 -4.83
CA THR A 119 -8.05 -6.34 -5.19
C THR A 119 -7.07 -6.40 -4.02
N LEU A 120 -6.77 -5.25 -3.40
CA LEU A 120 -5.96 -5.20 -2.18
C LEU A 120 -6.61 -6.05 -1.07
N LYS A 121 -7.91 -5.90 -0.84
CA LYS A 121 -8.68 -6.67 0.15
C LYS A 121 -8.71 -8.16 -0.14
N ASN A 122 -8.82 -8.58 -1.40
CA ASN A 122 -8.82 -9.98 -1.82
C ASN A 122 -7.45 -10.60 -1.60
N ILE A 123 -6.38 -9.91 -2.00
CA ILE A 123 -5.01 -10.32 -1.70
C ILE A 123 -4.79 -10.37 -0.19
N LEU A 124 -5.35 -9.42 0.56
CA LEU A 124 -5.21 -9.38 2.02
C LEU A 124 -6.00 -10.49 2.74
N THR A 125 -7.07 -11.01 2.14
CA THR A 125 -7.94 -12.05 2.73
C THR A 125 -7.60 -13.46 2.26
N GLY A 126 -6.55 -13.62 1.45
CA GLY A 126 -6.08 -14.91 0.95
C GLY A 126 -6.78 -15.40 -0.31
N GLY A 127 -7.63 -14.57 -0.93
CA GLY A 127 -8.28 -14.85 -2.21
C GLY A 127 -7.37 -14.50 -3.39
N LEU A 128 -6.42 -15.39 -3.68
CA LEU A 128 -5.83 -15.50 -5.01
C LEU A 128 -6.43 -16.76 -5.63
N GLU A 129 -7.65 -16.63 -6.18
CA GLU A 129 -8.22 -17.60 -7.12
C GLU A 129 -8.07 -17.06 -8.55
#